data_AF-A0A1C5WM90-F1
#
_entry.id   AF-A0A1C5WM90-F1
#
_cell.length_a   1.000
_cell.length_b   1.000
_cell.length_c   1.000
_cell.angle_alpha   90.00
_cell.angle_beta   90.00
_cell.angle_gamma   90.00
#
_symmetry.space_group_name_H-M   'P 1'
#
loop_
_entity.id
_entity.type
_entity.pdbx_description
1 polymer ?
#
loop_
_entity_poly.entity_id
_entity_poly.type
_entity_poly.pdbx_seq_one_letter_code
_entity_poly.pdbx_strand_id
1 'polypeptide(L)' 'MERTVFNKAQLEMLEIMANVRSEKELDELKHVISEYYAKRADEEMEKLWESGQWNEQTLKDLSNAHYRTPYKQ' A
#
# COMPACT_ATOMS: atom_id res chain seq x y z
N MET A 1 -9.56 27.05 11.54
CA MET A 1 -9.60 25.73 10.88
C MET A 1 -8.96 25.91 9.52
N GLU A 2 -7.83 25.26 9.26
CA GLU A 2 -7.29 25.20 7.90
C GLU A 2 -8.25 24.38 7.02
N ARG A 3 -8.50 24.86 5.81
CA ARG A 3 -9.37 24.19 4.86
C ARG A 3 -8.55 23.09 4.19
N THR A 4 -8.85 21.82 4.45
CA THR A 4 -8.24 20.71 3.71
C THR A 4 -8.56 20.88 2.23
N VAL A 5 -7.54 21.13 1.40
CA VAL A 5 -7.67 21.16 -0.06
C VAL A 5 -7.31 19.77 -0.58
N PHE A 6 -8.32 19.04 -1.04
CA PHE A 6 -8.12 17.74 -1.65
C PHE A 6 -7.59 17.89 -3.07
N ASN A 7 -6.64 17.03 -3.45
CA ASN A 7 -6.23 16.89 -4.85
C ASN A 7 -7.28 16.10 -5.65
N LYS A 8 -7.12 16.07 -6.97
CA LYS A 8 -8.06 15.40 -7.89
C LYS A 8 -8.32 13.93 -7.51
N ALA A 9 -7.26 13.16 -7.23
CA ALA A 9 -7.40 11.75 -6.89
C ALA A 9 -8.16 11.53 -5.58
N GLN A 10 -7.92 12.39 -4.58
CA GLN A 10 -8.65 12.35 -3.30
C GLN A 10 -10.15 12.65 -3.50
N LEU A 11 -10.50 13.60 -4.37
CA LEU A 11 -11.90 13.91 -4.69
C LEU A 11 -12.60 12.73 -5.39
N GLU A 12 -11.95 12.12 -6.38
CA GLU A 12 -12.51 10.94 -7.08
C GLU A 12 -12.73 9.76 -6.12
N MET A 13 -11.81 9.54 -5.16
CA MET A 13 -12.00 8.51 -4.13
C MET A 13 -13.18 8.81 -3.20
N LEU A 14 -13.40 10.09 -2.86
CA LEU A 14 -14.59 10.49 -2.09
C LEU A 14 -15.88 10.20 -2.83
N GLU A 15 -15.92 10.39 -4.15
CA GLU A 15 -17.07 10.05 -4.99
C GLU A 15 -17.33 8.53 -5.04
N ILE A 16 -16.28 7.72 -5.15
CA ILE A 16 -16.40 6.25 -5.11
C ILE A 16 -16.96 5.80 -3.75
N MET A 17 -16.43 6.36 -2.65
CA MET A 17 -16.87 6.05 -1.30
C MET A 17 -18.29 6.52 -1.00
N ALA A 18 -18.85 7.48 -1.76
CA ALA A 18 -20.18 8.02 -1.51
C ALA A 18 -21.30 6.96 -1.59
N ASN A 19 -21.03 5.81 -2.22
CA ASN A 19 -21.96 4.68 -2.35
C ASN A 19 -21.73 3.55 -1.34
N VAL A 20 -20.66 3.61 -0.53
CA VAL A 20 -20.40 2.64 0.54
C VAL A 20 -21.38 2.89 1.69
N ARG A 21 -22.18 1.90 2.04
CA ARG A 21 -23.28 2.00 3.04
C ARG A 21 -23.04 1.18 4.29
N SER A 22 -22.04 0.30 4.30
CA SER A 22 -21.74 -0.57 5.43
C SER A 22 -20.25 -0.62 5.75
N GLU A 23 -19.92 -0.98 7.00
CA GLU A 23 -18.53 -1.23 7.42
C GLU A 23 -17.88 -2.36 6.63
N LYS A 24 -18.66 -3.40 6.29
CA LYS A 24 -18.19 -4.51 5.47
C LYS A 24 -17.74 -4.06 4.08
N GLU A 25 -18.55 -3.27 3.38
CA GLU A 25 -18.19 -2.71 2.06
C GLU A 25 -16.96 -1.79 2.15
N LEU A 26 -16.83 -1.04 3.25
CA LEU A 26 -15.65 -0.21 3.48
C LEU A 26 -14.39 -1.07 3.67
N ASP A 27 -14.48 -2.16 4.41
CA ASP A 27 -13.34 -3.06 4.63
C ASP A 27 -12.95 -3.83 3.37
N GLU A 28 -13.94 -4.24 2.56
CA GLU A 28 -13.69 -4.81 1.22
C GLU A 28 -12.99 -3.78 0.31
N LEU A 29 -13.42 -2.52 0.30
CA LEU A 29 -12.76 -1.46 -0.47
C LEU A 29 -11.32 -1.21 0.00
N LYS A 30 -11.08 -1.17 1.32
CA LYS A 30 -9.72 -1.07 1.88
C LYS A 30 -8.85 -2.24 1.45
N HIS A 31 -9.41 -3.45 1.42
CA HIS A 31 -8.70 -4.64 0.99
C HIS A 31 -8.26 -4.52 -0.47
N VAL A 32 -9.16 -4.15 -1.38
CA VAL A 32 -8.85 -3.96 -2.81
C VAL A 32 -7.76 -2.89 -3.02
N ILE A 33 -7.83 -1.78 -2.29
CA ILE A 33 -6.79 -0.74 -2.35
C ILE A 33 -5.44 -1.29 -1.85
N SER A 34 -5.46 -2.09 -0.79
CA SER A 34 -4.24 -2.71 -0.24
C SER A 34 -3.63 -3.70 -1.24
N GLU A 35 -4.46 -4.53 -1.88
CA GLU A 35 -4.03 -5.45 -2.94
C GLU A 35 -3.41 -4.71 -4.13
N TYR A 36 -3.98 -3.56 -4.54
CA TYR A 36 -3.43 -2.74 -5.60
C TYR A 36 -1.98 -2.30 -5.30
N TYR A 37 -1.71 -1.85 -4.07
CA TYR A 37 -0.36 -1.45 -3.68
C TYR A 37 0.56 -2.64 -3.47
N ALA A 38 0.07 -3.75 -2.92
CA ALA A 38 0.85 -4.98 -2.76
C ALA A 38 1.32 -5.50 -4.13
N LYS A 39 0.42 -5.59 -5.11
CA LYS A 39 0.75 -6.01 -6.48
C LYS A 39 1.82 -5.12 -7.11
N ARG A 40 1.72 -3.78 -6.94
CA ARG A 40 2.73 -2.86 -7.45
C ARG A 40 4.08 -3.02 -6.75
N ALA A 41 4.08 -3.26 -5.44
CA ALA A 41 5.31 -3.55 -4.72
C ALA A 41 5.97 -4.82 -5.25
N ASP A 42 5.18 -5.88 -5.46
CA ASP A 42 5.67 -7.15 -6.04
C ASP A 42 6.25 -6.94 -7.45
N GLU A 43 5.55 -6.19 -8.31
CA GLU A 43 6.04 -5.86 -9.67
C GLU A 43 7.36 -5.08 -9.65
N GLU A 44 7.53 -4.13 -8.74
CA GLU A 44 8.80 -3.39 -8.61
C GLU A 44 9.93 -4.26 -8.01
N MET A 45 9.61 -5.15 -7.06
CA MET A 45 10.60 -6.12 -6.54
C MET A 45 11.10 -7.07 -7.63
N GLU A 46 10.20 -7.55 -8.50
CA GLU A 46 10.58 -8.40 -9.63
C GLU A 46 11.51 -7.66 -10.60
N LYS A 47 11.24 -6.40 -10.94
CA LYS A 47 12.13 -5.59 -11.79
C LYS A 47 13.52 -5.41 -11.16
N LEU A 48 13.59 -5.23 -9.84
CA LEU A 48 14.86 -5.12 -9.12
C LEU A 48 15.64 -6.44 -9.17
N TRP A 49 14.95 -7.58 -9.11
CA TRP A 49 15.54 -8.90 -9.27
C TRP A 49 16.05 -9.13 -10.70
N GLU A 50 15.20 -8.90 -11.71
CA GLU A 50 15.54 -9.08 -13.12
C GLU A 50 16.69 -8.16 -13.58
N SER A 51 16.76 -6.94 -13.06
CA SER A 51 17.85 -6.01 -13.34
C SER A 51 19.18 -6.36 -12.65
N GLY A 52 19.19 -7.35 -11.77
CA GLY A 52 20.35 -7.76 -10.97
C GLY A 52 20.74 -6.77 -9.87
N GLN A 53 19.93 -5.72 -9.64
CA GLN A 53 20.11 -4.79 -8.53
C GLN A 53 19.82 -5.46 -7.19
N TRP A 54 18.89 -6.41 -7.17
CA TRP A 54 18.64 -7.30 -6.05
C TRP A 54 19.21 -8.69 -6.34
N ASN A 55 19.69 -9.33 -5.28
CA ASN A 55 20.21 -10.68 -5.30
C ASN A 55 19.91 -11.36 -3.94
N GLU A 56 20.35 -12.61 -3.81
CA GLU A 56 20.13 -13.41 -2.61
C GLU A 56 20.65 -12.75 -1.32
N GLN A 57 21.76 -12.00 -1.40
CA GLN A 57 22.29 -11.25 -0.26
C GLN A 57 21.35 -10.08 0.13
N THR A 58 20.78 -9.40 -0.86
CA THR A 58 19.81 -8.31 -0.63
C THR A 58 18.56 -8.83 0.08
N LEU A 59 18.05 -10.00 -0.34
CA LEU A 59 16.91 -10.65 0.31
C LEU A 59 17.23 -11.06 1.76
N LYS A 60 18.45 -11.55 1.99
CA LYS A 60 18.92 -11.91 3.34
C LYS A 60 18.99 -10.69 4.25
N ASP A 61 19.47 -9.57 3.75
CA ASP A 61 19.57 -8.32 4.52
C ASP A 61 18.18 -7.75 4.83
N LEU A 62 17.25 -7.80 3.86
CA LEU A 62 15.84 -7.42 4.05
C LEU A 62 15.13 -8.31 5.08
N SER A 63 15.36 -9.62 5.04
CA SER A 63 14.76 -10.57 5.99
C SER A 63 15.18 -10.30 7.44
N ASN A 64 16.43 -9.86 7.64
CA ASN A 64 16.96 -9.50 8.95
C ASN A 64 16.58 -8.07 9.38
N ALA A 65 15.96 -7.28 8.50
CA ALA A 65 15.60 -5.92 8.80
C ALA A 65 14.24 -5.83 9.51
N HIS A 66 14.22 -5.11 10.64
CA HIS A 66 13.01 -4.90 11.44
C HIS A 66 12.28 -3.62 11.04
N TYR A 67 11.73 -3.56 9.83
CA TYR A 67 10.99 -2.39 9.33
C TYR A 67 9.53 -2.32 9.79
N ARG A 68 9.03 -3.33 10.49
CA ARG A 68 7.66 -3.33 11.04
C ARG A 68 7.56 -2.39 12.24
N THR A 69 6.38 -1.79 12.43
CA THR A 69 6.08 -0.96 13.60
C THR A 69 6.37 -1.76 14.88
N PRO A 70 7.20 -1.24 15.81
CA PRO A 70 7.47 -1.93 17.07
C PRO A 70 6.18 -2.13 17.86
N TYR A 71 5.96 -3.35 18.35
CA TYR A 71 4.86 -3.64 19.25
C TYR A 71 5.08 -2.89 20.57
N LYS A 72 4.11 -2.07 20.98
CA LYS A 72 4.10 -1.52 22.33
C LYS A 72 3.78 -2.68 23.28
N GLN A 73 4.71 -3.00 24.17
CA GLN A 73 4.48 -3.88 25.31
C GLN A 73 3.66 -3.16 26.38
#